data_AF-A0A974P6J6-F1
#
_entry.id   AF-A0A974P6J6-F1
#
_cell.length_a   1.000
_cell.length_b   1.000
_cell.length_c   1.000
_cell.angle_alpha   90.00
_cell.angle_beta   90.00
_cell.angle_gamma   90.00
#
_symmetry.space_group_name_H-M   'P 1'
#
loop_
_entity.id
_entity.type
_entity.pdbx_description
1 polymer ?
#
loop_
_entity_poly.entity_id
_entity_poly.type
_entity_poly.pdbx_seq_one_letter_code
_entity_poly.pdbx_strand_id
1 'polypeptide(L)'
;MVTVNAEASRWKDALTAADQEQRRAIRFGVRQDELDREIEEVRANIKADAAGAATRTPGQLANEIAGSLSDNDVVTNPAQDAVFFEQSVKGLKAAEVSAALKAAFTGDGPLIFMTSPRRSPAANRPC
;
A
#
# COMPACT_ATOMS: atom_id res chain seq x y z
N MET A 1 -4.54 -1.47 -5.29
CA MET A 1 -5.69 -0.55 -5.44
C MET A 1 -5.18 0.87 -5.27
N VAL A 2 -5.55 1.81 -6.14
CA VAL A 2 -5.22 3.23 -5.99
C VAL A 2 -6.50 3.98 -5.62
N THR A 3 -6.44 4.80 -4.58
CA THR A 3 -7.59 5.57 -4.09
C THR A 3 -7.27 7.06 -4.14
N VAL A 4 -8.20 7.85 -4.68
CA VAL A 4 -8.12 9.32 -4.67
C VAL A 4 -9.37 9.90 -4.03
N ASN A 5 -9.19 10.91 -3.19
CA ASN A 5 -10.27 11.67 -2.58
C ASN A 5 -10.35 13.04 -3.25
N ALA A 6 -11.57 13.50 -3.51
CA ALA A 6 -11.81 14.80 -4.12
C ALA A 6 -13.13 15.39 -3.66
N GLU A 7 -13.28 16.70 -3.83
CA GLU A 7 -14.61 17.31 -3.79
C GLU A 7 -15.51 16.69 -4.86
N ALA A 8 -16.81 16.53 -4.56
CA ALA A 8 -17.74 15.84 -5.45
C ALA A 8 -17.83 16.43 -6.87
N SER A 9 -17.58 17.73 -7.03
CA SER A 9 -17.55 18.41 -8.35
C SER A 9 -16.27 18.12 -9.15
N ARG A 10 -15.20 17.67 -8.49
CA ARG A 10 -13.85 17.52 -9.05
C ARG A 10 -13.41 16.06 -9.25
N TRP A 11 -14.36 15.12 -9.20
CA TRP A 11 -14.05 13.69 -9.36
C TRP A 11 -13.35 13.37 -10.69
N LYS A 12 -13.67 14.09 -11.78
CA LYS A 12 -13.01 13.91 -13.08
C LYS A 12 -11.55 14.33 -13.04
N ASP A 13 -11.25 15.46 -12.40
CA ASP A 13 -9.88 15.95 -12.23
C ASP A 13 -9.06 14.96 -11.42
N ALA A 14 -9.63 14.46 -10.31
CA ALA A 14 -8.96 13.50 -9.44
C ALA A 14 -8.72 12.15 -10.13
N LEU A 15 -9.70 11.64 -10.88
CA LEU A 15 -9.54 10.42 -11.67
C LEU A 15 -8.48 10.60 -12.76
N THR A 16 -8.45 11.77 -13.41
CA THR A 16 -7.44 12.09 -14.42
C THR A 16 -6.04 12.15 -13.82
N ALA A 17 -5.89 12.78 -12.65
CA ALA A 17 -4.63 12.83 -11.93
C ALA A 17 -4.15 11.41 -11.51
N ALA A 18 -5.07 10.56 -11.04
CA ALA A 18 -4.75 9.17 -10.70
C ALA A 18 -4.27 8.36 -11.91
N ASP A 19 -4.95 8.46 -13.06
CA ASP A 19 -4.53 7.79 -14.31
C ASP A 19 -3.16 8.30 -14.78
N GLN A 20 -2.92 9.62 -14.72
CA GLN A 20 -1.63 10.20 -15.08
C GLN A 20 -0.50 9.70 -14.19
N GLU A 21 -0.71 9.67 -12.87
CA GLU A 21 0.32 9.21 -11.94
C GLU A 21 0.56 7.70 -12.07
N GLN A 22 -0.49 6.90 -12.27
CA GLN A 22 -0.32 5.48 -12.58
C GLN A 22 0.51 5.27 -13.85
N ARG A 23 0.22 6.00 -14.93
CA ARG A 23 0.99 5.90 -16.18
C ARG A 23 2.45 6.33 -15.98
N ARG A 24 2.68 7.38 -15.18
CA ARG A 24 4.03 7.86 -14.85
C ARG A 24 4.80 6.79 -14.07
N ALA A 25 4.19 6.22 -13.05
CA ALA A 25 4.77 5.16 -12.22
C ALA A 25 5.12 3.91 -13.05
N ILE A 26 4.24 3.50 -13.97
CA ILE A 26 4.51 2.39 -14.90
C ILE A 26 5.63 2.74 -15.89
N ARG A 27 5.67 3.98 -16.41
CA ARG A 27 6.66 4.38 -17.42
C ARG A 27 8.06 4.52 -16.84
N PHE A 28 8.19 5.20 -15.70
CA PHE A 28 9.48 5.58 -15.15
C PHE A 28 9.95 4.69 -14.00
N GLY A 29 9.02 3.98 -13.34
CA GLY A 29 9.35 3.22 -12.14
C GLY A 29 9.63 4.11 -10.93
N VAL A 30 10.17 3.49 -9.88
CA VAL A 30 10.63 4.16 -8.66
C VAL A 30 12.12 4.48 -8.77
N ARG A 31 12.58 5.55 -8.09
CA ARG A 31 14.00 5.86 -8.00
C ARG A 31 14.67 5.16 -6.81
N GLN A 32 15.99 5.05 -6.85
CA GLN A 32 16.75 4.45 -5.75
C GLN A 32 16.70 5.30 -4.47
N ASP A 33 16.72 6.63 -4.57
CA ASP A 33 16.58 7.51 -3.41
C ASP A 33 15.20 7.41 -2.74
N GLU A 34 14.15 7.19 -3.54
CA GLU A 34 12.80 6.92 -3.01
C GLU A 34 12.76 5.59 -2.29
N LEU A 35 13.27 4.53 -2.92
CA LEU A 35 13.34 3.20 -2.31
C LEU A 35 14.13 3.22 -0.99
N ASP A 36 15.31 3.86 -0.99
CA ASP A 36 16.17 3.93 0.19
C ASP A 36 15.46 4.67 1.34
N ARG A 37 14.73 5.75 1.03
CA ARG A 37 13.92 6.48 2.02
C ARG A 37 12.80 5.62 2.61
N GLU A 38 12.03 4.92 1.76
CA GLU A 38 10.96 4.03 2.24
C GLU A 38 11.50 2.87 3.08
N ILE A 39 12.67 2.32 2.72
CA ILE A 39 13.33 1.29 3.53
C ILE A 39 13.67 1.82 4.92
N GLU A 40 14.19 3.05 5.04
CA GLU A 40 14.47 3.65 6.34
C GLU A 40 13.20 3.89 7.18
N GLU A 41 12.11 4.33 6.56
CA GLU A 41 10.83 4.53 7.24
C GLU A 41 10.28 3.21 7.80
N VAL A 42 10.22 2.17 6.97
CA VAL A 42 9.75 0.84 7.41
C VAL A 42 10.69 0.26 8.47
N ARG A 43 12.01 0.42 8.31
CA ARG A 43 12.99 0.00 9.32
C ARG A 43 12.74 0.65 10.67
N ALA A 44 12.44 1.95 10.68
CA ALA A 44 12.17 2.69 11.92
C ALA A 44 10.94 2.12 12.64
N ASN A 45 9.86 1.83 11.92
CA ASN A 45 8.65 1.22 12.47
C ASN A 45 8.92 -0.16 13.06
N ILE A 46 9.58 -1.05 12.32
CA ILE A 46 9.91 -2.41 12.80
C ILE A 46 10.81 -2.37 14.04
N LYS A 47 11.76 -1.43 14.10
CA LYS A 47 12.59 -1.24 15.30
C LYS A 47 11.79 -0.75 16.49
N ALA A 48 10.83 0.14 16.27
CA ALA A 48 9.93 0.62 17.32
C ALA A 48 9.07 -0.53 17.88
N ASP A 49 8.54 -1.38 17.00
CA ASP A 49 7.76 -2.56 17.39
C ASP A 49 8.59 -3.57 18.20
N ALA A 50 9.84 -3.83 17.78
CA ALA A 50 10.76 -4.68 18.50
C ALA A 50 11.10 -4.11 19.90
N ALA A 51 11.31 -2.80 20.02
CA ALA A 51 11.58 -2.15 21.30
C ALA A 51 10.34 -2.16 22.23
N GLY A 52 9.14 -2.01 21.66
CA GLY A 52 7.87 -2.03 22.38
C GLY A 52 7.32 -3.43 22.68
N ALA A 53 7.96 -4.48 22.20
CA ALA A 53 7.41 -5.85 22.22
C ALA A 53 7.05 -6.33 23.63
N ALA A 54 7.86 -5.98 24.65
CA ALA A 54 7.66 -6.36 26.05
C ALA A 54 6.56 -5.55 26.76
N THR A 55 6.13 -4.43 26.19
CA THR A 55 5.11 -3.54 26.77
C THR A 55 3.73 -3.70 26.13
N ARG A 56 3.57 -4.67 25.22
CA ARG A 56 2.28 -4.96 24.58
C ARG A 56 1.29 -5.51 25.60
N THR A 57 0.10 -4.93 25.62
CA THR A 57 -0.99 -5.37 26.49
C THR A 57 -1.67 -6.64 25.94
N PRO A 58 -2.32 -7.44 26.80
CA PRO A 58 -3.10 -8.59 26.35
C PRO A 58 -4.18 -8.22 25.31
N GLY A 59 -4.81 -7.05 25.43
CA GLY A 59 -5.80 -6.57 24.48
C GLY A 59 -5.22 -6.25 23.11
N GLN A 60 -4.02 -5.63 23.06
CA GLN A 60 -3.31 -5.39 21.80
C GLN A 60 -2.95 -6.71 21.11
N LEU A 61 -2.40 -7.68 21.86
CA LEU A 61 -2.05 -9.00 21.33
C LEU A 61 -3.28 -9.77 20.84
N ALA A 62 -4.39 -9.72 21.59
CA ALA A 62 -5.64 -10.36 21.17
C ALA A 62 -6.18 -9.76 19.87
N ASN A 63 -6.12 -8.42 19.71
CA ASN A 63 -6.53 -7.76 18.48
C ASN A 63 -5.61 -8.07 17.30
N GLU A 64 -4.29 -8.13 17.54
CA GLU A 64 -3.29 -8.53 16.54
C GLU A 64 -3.56 -9.95 16.01
N ILE A 65 -3.76 -10.90 16.93
CA ILE A 65 -4.10 -12.30 16.58
C ILE A 65 -5.44 -12.37 15.85
N ALA A 66 -6.48 -11.69 16.35
CA ALA A 66 -7.79 -11.72 15.71
C ALA A 66 -7.76 -11.12 14.29
N GLY A 67 -6.98 -10.06 14.08
CA GLY A 67 -6.75 -9.45 12.77
C GLY A 67 -6.02 -10.41 11.81
N SER A 68 -4.99 -11.10 12.29
CA SER A 68 -4.19 -12.01 11.45
C SER A 68 -5.00 -13.15 10.85
N LEU A 69 -6.10 -13.58 11.51
CA LEU A 69 -7.00 -14.62 11.00
C LEU A 69 -7.71 -14.22 9.70
N SER A 70 -8.08 -12.95 9.54
CA SER A 70 -8.73 -12.47 8.31
C SER A 70 -7.77 -12.51 7.13
N ASP A 71 -6.51 -12.17 7.39
CA ASP A 71 -5.47 -12.03 6.36
C ASP A 71 -4.72 -13.35 6.11
N ASN A 72 -5.03 -14.41 6.86
CA ASN A 72 -4.32 -15.70 6.90
C ASN A 72 -2.83 -15.55 7.26
N ASP A 73 -2.53 -14.58 8.12
CA ASP A 73 -1.19 -14.28 8.59
C ASP A 73 -0.91 -14.92 9.95
N VAL A 74 0.37 -15.21 10.18
CA VAL A 74 0.87 -15.74 11.45
C VAL A 74 1.51 -14.60 12.24
N VAL A 75 1.06 -14.39 13.48
CA VAL A 75 1.71 -13.44 14.40
C VAL A 75 3.10 -13.96 14.76
N THR A 76 4.11 -13.17 14.43
CA THR A 76 5.53 -13.49 14.61
C THR A 76 6.15 -12.70 15.76
N ASN A 77 7.41 -13.01 16.06
CA ASN A 77 8.18 -12.29 17.06
C ASN A 77 8.77 -11.01 16.43
N PRO A 78 8.48 -9.81 16.98
CA PRO A 78 8.99 -8.54 16.44
C PRO A 78 10.51 -8.49 16.26
N ALA A 79 11.28 -9.16 17.14
CA ALA A 79 12.73 -9.23 17.00
C ALA A 79 13.18 -10.09 15.81
N GLN A 80 12.43 -11.14 15.48
CA GLN A 80 12.68 -11.96 14.30
C GLN A 80 12.26 -11.24 13.02
N ASP A 81 11.16 -10.47 13.06
CA ASP A 81 10.71 -9.65 11.93
C ASP A 81 11.76 -8.60 11.55
N ALA A 82 12.42 -7.98 12.54
CA ALA A 82 13.54 -7.07 12.29
C ALA A 82 14.71 -7.74 11.55
N VAL A 83 15.07 -8.97 11.93
CA VAL A 83 16.13 -9.73 11.26
C VAL A 83 15.71 -10.10 9.83
N PHE A 84 14.47 -10.55 9.66
CA PHE A 84 13.91 -10.91 8.36
C PHE A 84 13.83 -9.71 7.41
N PHE A 85 13.45 -8.53 7.93
CA PHE A 85 13.40 -7.30 7.16
C PHE A 85 14.77 -6.91 6.62
N GLU A 86 15.81 -6.88 7.46
CA GLU A 86 17.16 -6.53 7.01
C GLU A 86 17.69 -7.51 5.96
N GLN A 87 17.34 -8.80 6.06
CA GLN A 87 17.66 -9.78 5.02
C GLN A 87 16.90 -9.51 3.72
N SER A 88 15.62 -9.15 3.81
CA SER A 88 14.74 -8.92 2.65
C SER A 88 15.12 -7.67 1.85
N VAL A 89 15.55 -6.61 2.52
CA VAL A 89 15.96 -5.36 1.84
C VAL A 89 17.43 -5.36 1.42
N LYS A 90 18.20 -6.39 1.80
CA LYS A 90 19.63 -6.46 1.51
C LYS A 90 19.88 -6.52 0.01
N GLY A 91 20.38 -5.41 -0.53
CA GLY A 91 20.72 -5.31 -1.95
C GLY A 91 19.52 -5.05 -2.86
N LEU A 92 18.32 -4.87 -2.32
CA LEU A 92 17.10 -4.57 -3.07
C LEU A 92 17.30 -3.33 -3.96
N LYS A 93 17.01 -3.47 -5.25
CA LYS A 93 17.18 -2.39 -6.23
C LYS A 93 15.85 -1.80 -6.67
N ALA A 94 15.85 -0.50 -6.95
CA ALA A 94 14.71 0.20 -7.52
C ALA A 94 14.21 -0.43 -8.83
N ALA A 95 15.10 -1.06 -9.61
CA ALA A 95 14.73 -1.78 -10.82
C ALA A 95 13.84 -3.00 -10.54
N GLU A 96 14.11 -3.76 -9.47
CA GLU A 96 13.33 -4.93 -9.06
C GLU A 96 11.94 -4.50 -8.58
N VAL A 97 11.90 -3.47 -7.73
CA VAL A 97 10.65 -2.86 -7.26
C VAL A 97 9.84 -2.29 -8.42
N SER A 98 10.50 -1.63 -9.38
CA SER A 98 9.85 -1.10 -10.59
C SER A 98 9.27 -2.21 -11.48
N ALA A 99 9.94 -3.36 -11.56
CA ALA A 99 9.43 -4.51 -12.30
C ALA A 99 8.19 -5.11 -11.61
N ALA A 100 8.24 -5.28 -10.30
CA ALA A 100 7.09 -5.74 -9.50
C ALA A 100 5.90 -4.76 -9.60
N LEU A 101 6.17 -3.46 -9.51
CA LEU A 101 5.16 -2.41 -9.67
C LEU A 101 4.47 -2.50 -11.03
N LYS A 102 5.23 -2.67 -12.11
CA LYS A 102 4.66 -2.85 -13.46
C LYS A 102 3.77 -4.08 -13.54
N ALA A 103 4.22 -5.21 -13.00
CA ALA A 103 3.45 -6.45 -12.99
C ALA A 103 2.14 -6.33 -12.19
N ALA A 104 2.15 -5.60 -11.07
CA ALA A 104 0.95 -5.34 -10.27
C ALA A 104 -0.15 -4.56 -11.02
N PHE A 105 0.21 -3.84 -12.08
CA PHE A 105 -0.72 -3.13 -12.97
C PHE A 105 -1.03 -3.90 -14.26
N THR A 106 -0.54 -5.12 -14.44
CA THR A 106 -0.95 -6.01 -15.53
C THR A 106 -2.16 -6.86 -15.10
N GLY A 107 -3.28 -6.77 -15.82
CA GLY A 107 -4.55 -7.47 -15.50
C GLY A 107 -5.71 -7.04 -16.41
N ASP A 108 -6.92 -7.55 -16.16
CA ASP A 108 -8.14 -7.44 -17.01
C ASP A 108 -8.78 -6.05 -17.13
N GLY A 109 -7.99 -4.99 -16.99
CA GLY A 109 -8.42 -3.60 -17.12
C GLY A 109 -8.84 -2.96 -15.79
N PRO A 110 -9.01 -1.63 -15.78
CA PRO A 110 -9.26 -0.88 -14.55
C PRO A 110 -10.69 -1.09 -14.05
N LEU A 111 -10.83 -1.71 -12.88
CA LEU A 111 -12.07 -1.64 -12.11
C LEU A 111 -12.14 -0.28 -11.42
N ILE A 112 -13.08 0.57 -11.85
CA ILE A 112 -13.32 1.88 -11.22
C ILE A 112 -14.51 1.76 -10.28
N PHE A 113 -14.25 1.93 -8.98
CA PHE A 113 -15.27 2.12 -7.97
C PHE A 113 -15.31 3.59 -7.57
N MET A 114 -16.49 4.22 -7.66
CA MET A 114 -16.71 5.61 -7.29
C MET A 114 -17.86 5.71 -6.30
N THR A 115 -17.59 6.34 -5.15
CA THR A 115 -18.62 6.76 -4.20
C THR A 115 -18.74 8.27 -4.23
N SER A 116 -19.97 8.77 -4.10
CA SER A 116 -20.24 10.20 -4.05
C SER A 116 -21.45 10.45 -3.17
N PRO A 117 -21.41 11.45 -2.27
CA PRO A 117 -22.59 11.87 -1.52
C PRO A 117 -23.64 12.56 -2.40
N ARG A 118 -23.28 12.94 -3.64
CA ARG A 118 -24.21 13.49 -4.66
C ARG A 118 -24.46 12.45 -5.75
N ARG A 119 -25.72 12.32 -6.18
CA ARG A 119 -26.09 11.42 -7.29
C ARG A 119 -25.34 11.79 -8.57
N SER A 120 -24.63 10.83 -9.15
CA SER A 120 -23.85 11.02 -10.39
C SER A 120 -24.76 10.97 -11.63
N PRO A 121 -24.55 11.83 -12.64
CA PRO A 121 -25.26 11.75 -13.93
C PRO A 121 -25.04 10.42 -14.68
N ALA A 122 -23.96 9.69 -14.40
CA ALA A 122 -23.65 8.39 -15.03
C ALA A 122 -24.58 7.25 -14.57
N ALA A 123 -25.34 7.45 -13.48
CA ALA A 123 -26.35 6.50 -13.00
C ALA A 123 -27.66 6.53 -13.82
N ASN A 124 -27.72 7.30 -14.91
CA ASN A 124 -28.93 7.54 -15.70
C ASN A 124 -28.97 6.78 -17.03
N ARG A 125 -28.35 5.60 -17.12
CA ARG A 125 -28.56 4.69 -18.26
C ARG A 125 -29.81 3.83 -17.98
N PRO A 126 -30.89 3.92 -18.78
CA PRO A 126 -31.96 2.94 -18.73
C PRO A 126 -31.41 1.57 -19.17
N CYS A 127 -31.92 0.51 -18.53
CA CYS A 127 -31.69 -0.88 -18.92
C CYS A 127 -32.05 -1.14 -20.38
#